data_AF-M1A8S8-F1
#
_entry.id   AF-M1A8S8-F1
#
_cell.length_a   1.000
_cell.length_b   1.000
_cell.length_c   1.000
_cell.angle_alpha   90.00
_cell.angle_beta   90.00
_cell.angle_gamma   90.00
#
_symmetry.space_group_name_H-M   'P 1'
#
loop_
_entity.id
_entity.type
_entity.pdbx_description
1 polymer ?
#
loop_
_entity_poly.entity_id
_entity_poly.type
_entity_poly.pdbx_seq_one_letter_code
_entity_poly.pdbx_strand_id
1 'polypeptide(L)'
;MQPLLSDSPFGAITCKAGNRICSSLTAENPLTGTRFCDLCCSEPGFCGDCCCILCRKLITLDYDGYSYIRCEATVVDGHICGHVSHLECALRAYMAGTVGGSINLDAEYLCRYCDTRTDLVPHALKLLNICTSVASYADIEKILNVGICILRGSQKSSAKELLHRIESINAKV
;
A
#
# COMPACT_ATOMS: atom_id res chain seq x y z
N MET A 1 -26.03 31.65 -39.46
CA MET A 1 -25.26 31.84 -38.22
C MET A 1 -25.45 30.60 -37.37
N GLN A 2 -24.43 29.72 -37.34
CA GLN A 2 -24.38 28.54 -36.48
C GLN A 2 -23.56 28.88 -35.23
N PRO A 3 -23.90 28.35 -34.04
CA PRO A 3 -23.09 28.56 -32.85
C PRO A 3 -21.89 27.63 -32.85
N LEU A 4 -20.72 28.19 -32.52
CA LEU A 4 -19.45 27.49 -32.35
C LEU A 4 -19.49 26.66 -31.06
N LEU A 5 -19.34 25.34 -31.20
CA LEU A 5 -19.00 24.44 -30.11
C LEU A 5 -17.56 24.76 -29.67
N SER A 6 -17.41 25.26 -28.45
CA SER A 6 -16.12 25.42 -27.79
C SER A 6 -15.72 24.08 -27.19
N ASP A 7 -14.85 23.33 -27.89
CA ASP A 7 -14.14 22.19 -27.33
C ASP A 7 -13.22 22.68 -26.20
N SER A 8 -13.52 22.28 -24.97
CA SER A 8 -12.67 22.51 -23.81
C SER A 8 -11.51 21.50 -23.83
N PRO A 9 -10.23 21.88 -23.66
CA PRO A 9 -9.08 20.98 -23.86
C PRO A 9 -8.83 20.02 -22.68
N PHE A 10 -9.63 20.10 -21.62
CA PHE A 10 -9.48 19.22 -20.47
C PHE A 10 -10.16 17.88 -20.76
N GLY A 11 -9.47 17.03 -21.52
CA GLY A 11 -9.80 15.61 -21.59
C GLY A 11 -10.04 15.10 -20.17
N ALA A 12 -11.17 14.42 -19.94
CA ALA A 12 -11.56 13.94 -18.62
C ALA A 12 -10.35 13.31 -17.92
N ILE A 13 -9.97 13.85 -16.76
CA ILE A 13 -8.88 13.29 -15.95
C ILE A 13 -9.31 11.85 -15.67
N THR A 14 -8.60 10.89 -16.26
CA THR A 14 -8.90 9.48 -16.16
C THR A 14 -7.69 8.78 -15.58
N CYS A 15 -7.94 7.86 -14.65
CA CYS A 15 -6.88 7.02 -14.11
C CYS A 15 -6.34 6.16 -15.25
N LYS A 16 -5.01 6.11 -15.43
CA LYS A 16 -4.38 5.28 -16.46
C LYS A 16 -4.76 3.79 -16.34
N ALA A 17 -5.06 3.34 -15.13
CA ALA A 17 -5.52 1.97 -14.84
C ALA A 17 -7.05 1.78 -14.94
N GLY A 18 -7.79 2.82 -15.35
CA GLY A 18 -9.26 2.78 -15.44
C GLY A 18 -9.99 2.78 -14.10
N ASN A 19 -9.28 2.98 -12.98
CA ASN A 19 -9.89 3.02 -11.66
C ASN A 19 -10.67 4.33 -11.45
N ARG A 20 -11.99 4.24 -11.33
CA ARG A 20 -12.92 5.38 -11.20
C ARG A 20 -12.86 6.10 -9.85
N ILE A 21 -12.28 5.48 -8.83
CA ILE A 21 -12.14 6.05 -7.48
C ILE A 21 -10.66 6.27 -7.12
N CYS A 22 -9.78 6.33 -8.12
CA CYS A 22 -8.36 6.55 -7.90
C CYS A 22 -8.12 7.93 -7.27
N SER A 23 -7.22 8.00 -6.28
CA SER A 23 -6.82 9.26 -5.65
C SER A 23 -6.23 10.27 -6.66
N SER A 24 -5.68 9.78 -7.77
CA SER A 24 -5.22 10.62 -8.88
C SER A 24 -6.34 11.42 -9.59
N LEU A 25 -7.62 11.14 -9.30
CA LEU A 25 -8.78 11.77 -9.93
C LEU A 25 -9.35 12.95 -9.14
N THR A 26 -8.95 13.15 -7.88
CA THR A 26 -9.47 14.23 -7.04
C THR A 26 -8.68 15.53 -7.28
N ALA A 27 -9.36 16.60 -7.70
CA ALA A 27 -8.76 17.90 -8.05
C ALA A 27 -8.06 18.63 -6.87
N GLU A 28 -8.41 18.27 -5.63
CA GLU A 28 -7.84 18.85 -4.41
C GLU A 28 -6.77 17.97 -3.74
N ASN A 29 -6.24 16.97 -4.46
CA ASN A 29 -5.23 16.12 -3.85
C ASN A 29 -3.91 16.91 -3.69
N PRO A 30 -3.32 17.01 -2.49
CA PRO A 30 -1.96 17.50 -2.31
C PRO A 30 -0.93 16.69 -3.13
N LEU A 31 -1.35 15.53 -3.67
CA LEU A 31 -0.60 14.63 -4.56
C LEU A 31 -0.23 15.21 -5.93
N THR A 32 -0.53 16.48 -6.23
CA THR A 32 0.19 17.23 -7.27
C THR A 32 1.72 17.23 -7.04
N GLY A 33 2.18 16.92 -5.81
CA GLY A 33 3.57 16.66 -5.44
C GLY A 33 4.01 15.19 -5.47
N THR A 34 3.34 14.28 -6.19
CA THR A 34 3.86 12.91 -6.40
C THR A 34 4.63 12.86 -7.72
N ARG A 35 5.92 12.52 -7.68
CA ARG A 35 6.74 12.48 -8.91
C ARG A 35 6.17 11.44 -9.86
N PHE A 36 6.03 11.80 -11.13
CA PHE A 36 5.80 10.85 -12.21
C PHE A 36 7.01 9.91 -12.29
N CYS A 37 6.81 8.65 -11.94
CA CYS A 37 7.84 7.62 -12.01
C CYS A 37 8.00 7.16 -13.45
N ASP A 38 9.05 7.59 -14.14
CA ASP A 38 9.28 7.21 -15.55
C ASP A 38 9.51 5.70 -15.76
N LEU A 39 9.84 4.97 -14.69
CA LEU A 39 10.06 3.53 -14.72
C LEU A 39 8.74 2.74 -14.72
N CYS A 40 7.88 2.99 -13.74
CA CYS A 40 6.65 2.22 -13.56
C CYS A 40 5.44 2.92 -14.19
N CYS A 41 5.37 4.25 -14.14
CA CYS A 41 4.23 5.03 -14.64
C CYS A 41 4.26 5.25 -16.15
N SER A 42 5.36 4.92 -16.84
CA SER A 42 5.41 4.89 -18.32
C SER A 42 4.62 3.71 -18.90
N GLU A 43 4.54 2.58 -18.19
CA GLU A 43 3.83 1.36 -18.63
C GLU A 43 2.33 1.59 -18.88
N PRO A 44 1.80 1.27 -20.09
CA PRO A 44 0.37 1.39 -20.38
C PRO A 44 -0.50 0.67 -19.35
N GLY A 45 -1.56 1.32 -18.87
CA GLY A 45 -2.46 0.74 -17.88
C GLY A 45 -1.98 0.75 -16.42
N PHE A 46 -0.72 1.11 -16.13
CA PHE A 46 -0.23 1.20 -14.76
C PHE A 46 -0.49 2.58 -14.15
N CYS A 47 -0.98 2.62 -12.92
CA CYS A 47 -1.13 3.85 -12.14
C CYS A 47 -0.43 3.69 -10.79
N GLY A 48 0.59 4.51 -10.52
CA GLY A 48 1.37 4.44 -9.27
C GLY A 48 0.54 4.63 -7.99
N ASP A 49 -0.62 5.28 -8.10
CA ASP A 49 -1.53 5.54 -6.98
C ASP A 49 -2.47 4.41 -6.62
N CYS A 50 -2.74 3.49 -7.55
CA CYS A 50 -3.72 2.42 -7.32
C CYS A 50 -3.31 1.05 -7.87
N CYS A 51 -2.14 0.92 -8.51
CA CYS A 51 -1.60 -0.36 -8.95
C CYS A 51 -0.45 -0.77 -8.04
N CYS A 52 -0.49 -2.02 -7.57
CA CYS A 52 0.64 -2.61 -6.86
C CYS A 52 1.88 -2.64 -7.77
N ILE A 53 2.97 -2.02 -7.36
CA ILE A 53 4.23 -1.94 -8.13
C ILE A 53 4.82 -3.33 -8.46
N LEU A 54 4.50 -4.35 -7.68
CA LEU A 54 5.04 -5.71 -7.84
C LEU A 54 4.23 -6.58 -8.81
N CYS A 55 2.91 -6.48 -8.80
CA CYS A 55 2.04 -7.35 -9.63
C CYS A 55 1.23 -6.61 -10.69
N ARG A 56 1.29 -5.27 -10.69
CA ARG A 56 0.57 -4.34 -11.60
C ARG A 56 -0.95 -4.38 -11.52
N LYS A 57 -1.52 -5.17 -10.60
CA LYS A 57 -2.97 -5.22 -10.36
C LYS A 57 -3.42 -4.09 -9.45
N LEU A 58 -4.70 -3.72 -9.55
CA LEU A 58 -5.33 -2.74 -8.69
C LEU A 58 -5.28 -3.18 -7.23
N ILE A 59 -5.05 -2.22 -6.33
CA ILE A 59 -5.27 -2.40 -4.89
C ILE A 59 -6.78 -2.38 -4.61
N THR A 60 -7.21 -3.19 -3.64
CA THR A 60 -8.57 -3.09 -3.09
C THR A 60 -8.56 -2.18 -1.88
N LEU A 61 -9.64 -1.41 -1.69
CA LEU A 61 -9.81 -0.48 -0.57
C LEU A 61 -10.68 -1.09 0.54
N ASP A 62 -10.82 -2.41 0.54
CA ASP A 62 -11.60 -3.14 1.54
C ASP A 62 -11.01 -2.90 2.93
N TYR A 63 -11.89 -2.76 3.92
CA TYR A 63 -11.55 -2.58 5.33
C TYR A 63 -10.43 -1.55 5.57
N ASP A 64 -10.64 -0.31 5.11
CA ASP A 64 -9.70 0.81 5.27
C ASP A 64 -8.29 0.54 4.72
N GLY A 65 -8.19 -0.28 3.66
CA GLY A 65 -6.95 -0.52 2.95
C GLY A 65 -5.94 -1.40 3.70
N TYR A 66 -6.43 -2.37 4.47
CA TYR A 66 -5.57 -3.25 5.28
C TYR A 66 -4.51 -4.00 4.46
N SER A 67 -4.84 -4.33 3.20
CA SER A 67 -4.11 -5.27 2.34
C SER A 67 -2.96 -4.64 1.53
N TYR A 68 -2.72 -3.34 1.67
CA TYR A 68 -1.67 -2.64 0.94
C TYR A 68 -0.90 -1.66 1.81
N ILE A 69 0.26 -1.24 1.31
CA ILE A 69 1.07 -0.15 1.88
C ILE A 69 1.40 0.86 0.78
N ARG A 70 1.35 2.16 1.13
CA ARG A 70 1.83 3.26 0.30
C ARG A 70 3.16 3.75 0.83
N CYS A 71 4.13 3.96 -0.06
CA CYS A 71 5.40 4.58 0.33
C CYS A 71 5.23 6.10 0.47
N GLU A 72 5.32 6.59 1.70
CA GLU A 72 5.18 8.02 2.04
C GLU A 72 6.54 8.76 2.09
N ALA A 73 7.63 8.07 1.75
CA ALA A 73 8.96 8.66 1.73
C ALA A 73 9.05 9.86 0.77
N THR A 74 9.66 10.94 1.25
CA THR A 74 10.03 12.07 0.40
C THR A 74 11.27 11.70 -0.42
N VAL A 75 11.15 11.75 -1.74
CA VAL A 75 12.25 11.53 -2.68
C VAL A 75 12.91 12.86 -3.04
N VAL A 76 14.02 12.80 -3.80
CA VAL A 76 14.71 13.97 -4.33
C VAL A 76 13.68 14.89 -5.02
N ASP A 77 13.80 16.19 -4.79
CA ASP A 77 12.88 17.26 -5.22
C ASP A 77 11.68 17.51 -4.28
N GLY A 78 11.62 16.90 -3.09
CA GLY A 78 10.61 17.20 -2.07
C GLY A 78 9.24 16.54 -2.30
N HIS A 79 9.17 15.64 -3.28
CA HIS A 79 7.95 14.94 -3.68
C HIS A 79 7.79 13.63 -2.91
N ILE A 80 6.56 13.17 -2.70
CA ILE A 80 6.30 11.86 -2.07
C ILE A 80 6.46 10.76 -3.14
N CYS A 81 7.06 9.61 -2.76
CA CYS A 81 7.22 8.45 -3.64
C CYS A 81 5.88 7.93 -4.16
N GLY A 82 4.88 7.77 -3.27
CA GLY A 82 3.50 7.49 -3.62
C GLY A 82 3.19 6.07 -4.10
N HIS A 83 4.18 5.28 -4.53
CA HIS A 83 3.97 3.91 -4.98
C HIS A 83 3.32 3.02 -3.92
N VAL A 84 2.36 2.22 -4.37
CA VAL A 84 1.63 1.27 -3.53
C VAL A 84 2.05 -0.18 -3.81
N SER A 85 1.96 -1.03 -2.79
CA SER A 85 2.20 -2.47 -2.87
C SER A 85 1.13 -3.23 -2.09
N HIS A 86 0.59 -4.32 -2.66
CA HIS A 86 -0.08 -5.32 -1.83
C HIS A 86 0.93 -5.85 -0.81
N LEU A 87 0.53 -5.98 0.45
CA LEU A 87 1.38 -6.53 1.50
C LEU A 87 1.74 -7.99 1.21
N GLU A 88 0.79 -8.78 0.71
CA GLU A 88 1.07 -10.16 0.32
C GLU A 88 2.14 -10.23 -0.79
N CYS A 89 2.05 -9.37 -1.81
CA CYS A 89 3.08 -9.31 -2.85
C CYS A 89 4.44 -8.91 -2.27
N ALA A 90 4.48 -7.93 -1.36
CA ALA A 90 5.72 -7.48 -0.74
C ALA A 90 6.34 -8.56 0.15
N LEU A 91 5.54 -9.26 0.96
CA LEU A 91 5.99 -10.38 1.79
C LEU A 91 6.57 -11.51 0.92
N ARG A 92 5.85 -11.92 -0.14
CA ARG A 92 6.29 -12.97 -1.07
C ARG A 92 7.55 -12.59 -1.86
N ALA A 93 7.75 -11.30 -2.11
CA ALA A 93 8.93 -10.79 -2.80
C ALA A 93 10.10 -10.47 -1.85
N TYR A 94 10.00 -10.81 -0.55
CA TYR A 94 10.99 -10.47 0.48
C TYR A 94 11.25 -8.96 0.59
N MET A 95 10.25 -8.14 0.27
CA MET A 95 10.26 -6.69 0.41
C MET A 95 9.45 -6.21 1.62
N ALA A 96 8.90 -7.13 2.42
CA ALA A 96 8.22 -6.81 3.66
C ALA A 96 8.48 -7.89 4.74
N GLY A 97 8.35 -7.50 6.01
CA GLY A 97 8.45 -8.38 7.17
C GLY A 97 9.87 -8.44 7.74
N THR A 98 10.22 -9.57 8.36
CA THR A 98 11.59 -9.85 8.82
C THR A 98 12.33 -10.65 7.76
N VAL A 99 13.34 -10.05 7.14
CA VAL A 99 14.06 -10.63 6.00
C VAL A 99 15.56 -10.60 6.31
N GLY A 100 16.20 -11.76 6.34
CA GLY A 100 17.66 -11.86 6.56
C GLY A 100 18.49 -11.52 5.33
N GLY A 101 19.79 -11.85 5.39
CA GLY A 101 20.72 -11.63 4.27
C GLY A 101 21.09 -10.16 4.07
N SER A 102 21.35 -9.77 2.82
CA SER A 102 21.78 -8.40 2.49
C SER A 102 20.68 -7.34 2.60
N ILE A 103 19.40 -7.74 2.53
CA ILE A 103 18.28 -6.81 2.67
C ILE A 103 18.10 -6.43 4.14
N ASN A 104 18.18 -7.41 5.06
CA ASN A 104 18.17 -7.21 6.51
C ASN A 104 17.02 -6.29 7.00
N LEU A 105 15.77 -6.71 6.79
CA LEU A 105 14.56 -6.05 7.29
C LEU A 105 14.16 -6.63 8.64
N ASP A 106 13.65 -5.79 9.54
CA ASP A 106 13.09 -6.21 10.83
C ASP A 106 11.66 -5.64 11.00
N ALA A 107 10.64 -6.42 10.62
CA ALA A 107 9.25 -5.95 10.52
C ALA A 107 9.11 -4.63 9.74
N GLU A 108 9.73 -4.57 8.55
CA GLU A 108 9.79 -3.37 7.71
C GLU A 108 9.30 -3.67 6.30
N TYR A 109 8.91 -2.64 5.56
CA TYR A 109 8.69 -2.66 4.11
C TYR A 109 9.81 -1.91 3.40
N LEU A 110 10.36 -2.49 2.35
CA LEU A 110 11.31 -1.85 1.44
C LEU A 110 10.59 -1.45 0.15
N CYS A 111 10.48 -0.15 -0.12
CA CYS A 111 9.88 0.33 -1.35
C CYS A 111 10.73 -0.05 -2.57
N ARG A 112 10.14 -0.76 -3.53
CA ARG A 112 10.82 -1.21 -4.76
C ARG A 112 11.33 -0.07 -5.65
N TYR A 113 10.80 1.15 -5.50
CA TYR A 113 11.16 2.29 -6.33
C TYR A 113 12.27 3.15 -5.71
N CYS A 114 12.10 3.58 -4.46
CA CYS A 114 13.00 4.54 -3.82
C CYS A 114 13.89 3.93 -2.74
N ASP A 115 13.81 2.60 -2.54
CA ASP A 115 14.58 1.83 -1.55
C ASP A 115 14.44 2.33 -0.11
N THR A 116 13.43 3.16 0.17
CA THR A 116 13.12 3.59 1.53
C THR A 116 12.49 2.45 2.32
N ARG A 117 12.93 2.32 3.57
CA ARG A 117 12.36 1.39 4.55
C ARG A 117 11.28 2.07 5.36
N THR A 118 10.19 1.35 5.62
CA THR A 118 9.06 1.81 6.44
C THR A 118 8.78 0.80 7.52
N ASP A 119 8.69 1.25 8.77
CA ASP A 119 8.31 0.37 9.89
C ASP A 119 6.87 -0.12 9.73
N LEU A 120 6.67 -1.44 9.79
CA LEU A 120 5.35 -2.05 9.61
C LEU A 120 4.64 -2.36 10.94
N VAL A 121 5.27 -2.14 12.09
CA VAL A 121 4.62 -2.35 13.40
C VAL A 121 3.34 -1.50 13.54
N PRO A 122 3.32 -0.20 13.18
CA PRO A 122 2.08 0.59 13.20
C PRO A 122 1.02 0.05 12.24
N HIS A 123 1.43 -0.48 11.08
CA HIS A 123 0.50 -1.09 10.13
C HIS A 123 -0.13 -2.36 10.73
N ALA A 124 0.67 -3.24 11.34
CA ALA A 124 0.15 -4.43 12.01
C ALA A 124 -0.81 -4.08 13.17
N LEU A 125 -0.57 -2.97 13.88
CA LEU A 125 -1.50 -2.47 14.90
C LEU A 125 -2.81 -1.99 14.26
N LYS A 126 -2.74 -1.32 13.10
CA LYS A 126 -3.92 -0.94 12.31
C LYS A 126 -4.74 -2.18 11.92
N LEU A 127 -4.10 -3.26 11.46
CA LEU A 127 -4.77 -4.52 11.12
C LEU A 127 -5.58 -5.07 12.31
N LEU A 128 -4.96 -5.08 13.50
CA LEU A 128 -5.62 -5.53 14.73
C LEU A 128 -6.85 -4.67 15.08
N ASN A 129 -6.75 -3.35 14.92
CA ASN A 129 -7.87 -2.44 15.17
C ASN A 129 -9.02 -2.64 14.17
N ILE A 130 -8.72 -2.91 12.89
CA ILE A 130 -9.74 -3.19 11.87
C ILE A 130 -10.58 -4.40 12.28
N CYS A 131 -9.97 -5.47 12.81
CA CYS A 131 -10.68 -6.67 13.25
C CYS A 131 -11.79 -6.39 14.29
N THR A 132 -11.72 -5.29 15.04
CA THR A 132 -12.78 -4.91 16.00
C THR A 132 -14.10 -4.51 15.33
N SER A 133 -14.06 -4.17 14.05
CA SER A 133 -15.20 -3.71 13.24
C SER A 133 -15.65 -4.71 12.17
N VAL A 134 -14.94 -5.83 12.03
CA VAL A 134 -15.23 -6.88 11.03
C VAL A 134 -16.09 -7.96 11.65
N ALA A 135 -17.22 -8.30 11.02
CA ALA A 135 -18.13 -9.35 11.50
C ALA A 135 -17.76 -10.77 11.00
N SER A 136 -17.01 -10.86 9.91
CA SER A 136 -16.65 -12.12 9.26
C SER A 136 -15.39 -12.72 9.89
N TYR A 137 -15.53 -13.86 10.57
CA TYR A 137 -14.40 -14.61 11.14
C TYR A 137 -13.35 -14.97 10.09
N ALA A 138 -13.76 -15.39 8.90
CA ALA A 138 -12.85 -15.71 7.80
C ALA A 138 -12.03 -14.49 7.34
N ASP A 139 -12.60 -13.28 7.38
CA ASP A 139 -11.87 -12.07 7.01
C ASP A 139 -11.01 -11.55 8.16
N ILE A 140 -11.44 -11.73 9.42
CA ILE A 140 -10.59 -11.50 10.60
C ILE A 140 -9.34 -12.39 10.49
N GLU A 141 -9.50 -13.69 10.24
CA GLU A 141 -8.38 -14.63 10.12
C GLU A 141 -7.39 -14.19 9.03
N LYS A 142 -7.89 -13.80 7.84
CA LYS A 142 -7.04 -13.27 6.76
C LYS A 142 -6.26 -12.01 7.18
N ILE A 143 -6.94 -11.06 7.83
CA ILE A 143 -6.32 -9.81 8.30
C ILE A 143 -5.23 -10.10 9.35
N LEU A 144 -5.53 -10.95 10.34
CA LEU A 144 -4.58 -11.33 11.39
C LEU A 144 -3.39 -12.09 10.81
N ASN A 145 -3.59 -12.98 9.84
CA ASN A 145 -2.51 -13.71 9.17
C ASN A 145 -1.52 -12.78 8.46
N VAL A 146 -1.97 -11.66 7.87
CA VAL A 146 -1.06 -10.63 7.32
C VAL A 146 -0.21 -10.02 8.44
N GLY A 147 -0.83 -9.66 9.57
CA GLY A 147 -0.12 -9.12 10.74
C GLY A 147 0.91 -10.10 11.31
N ILE A 148 0.56 -11.39 11.41
CA ILE A 148 1.50 -12.45 11.83
C ILE A 148 2.69 -12.51 10.89
N CYS A 149 2.46 -12.52 9.57
CA CYS A 149 3.55 -12.59 8.59
C CYS A 149 4.47 -11.37 8.64
N ILE A 150 3.94 -10.18 8.92
CA ILE A 150 4.73 -8.95 9.08
C ILE A 150 5.65 -9.04 10.30
N LEU A 151 5.13 -9.48 11.44
CA LEU A 151 5.81 -9.38 12.74
C LEU A 151 6.68 -10.60 13.07
N ARG A 152 6.43 -11.75 12.44
CA ARG A 152 7.15 -13.00 12.73
C ARG A 152 8.66 -12.82 12.57
N GLY A 153 9.40 -13.31 13.57
CA GLY A 153 10.86 -13.27 13.58
C GLY A 153 11.48 -11.94 13.97
N SER A 154 10.66 -10.89 14.15
CA SER A 154 11.16 -9.55 14.46
C SER A 154 11.94 -9.50 15.78
N GLN A 155 12.96 -8.65 15.87
CA GLN A 155 13.71 -8.44 17.10
C GLN A 155 13.18 -7.29 17.96
N LYS A 156 12.36 -6.39 17.38
CA LYS A 156 11.67 -5.31 18.07
C LYS A 156 10.76 -5.85 19.18
N SER A 157 10.84 -5.26 20.38
CA SER A 157 9.99 -5.63 21.52
C SER A 157 8.50 -5.36 21.23
N SER A 158 8.20 -4.22 20.62
CA SER A 158 6.84 -3.84 20.20
C SER A 158 6.24 -4.83 19.20
N ALA A 159 7.04 -5.35 18.27
CA ALA A 159 6.59 -6.36 17.32
C ALA A 159 6.28 -7.70 18.00
N LYS A 160 7.13 -8.14 18.93
CA LYS A 160 6.93 -9.39 19.70
C LYS A 160 5.67 -9.32 20.56
N GLU A 161 5.46 -8.21 21.26
CA GLU A 161 4.26 -8.00 22.09
C GLU A 161 2.98 -8.01 21.23
N LEU A 162 3.01 -7.28 20.10
CA LEU A 162 1.88 -7.22 19.20
C LEU A 162 1.59 -8.57 18.53
N LEU A 163 2.62 -9.32 18.15
CA LEU A 163 2.48 -10.67 17.59
C LEU A 163 1.78 -11.60 18.57
N HIS A 164 2.21 -11.62 19.84
CA HIS A 164 1.58 -12.44 20.88
C HIS A 164 0.08 -12.10 21.05
N ARG A 165 -0.28 -10.81 20.99
CA ARG A 165 -1.68 -10.37 21.05
C ARG A 165 -2.48 -10.87 19.84
N ILE A 166 -1.92 -10.74 18.63
CA ILE A 166 -2.56 -11.20 17.40
C ILE A 166 -2.75 -12.72 17.41
N GLU A 167 -1.72 -13.49 17.78
CA GLU A 167 -1.78 -14.95 17.87
C GLU A 167 -2.81 -15.42 18.92
N SER A 168 -2.90 -14.74 20.06
CA SER A 168 -3.91 -15.05 21.08
C SER A 168 -5.35 -14.82 20.62
N ILE A 169 -5.58 -13.87 19.70
CA ILE A 169 -6.91 -13.64 19.11
C ILE A 169 -7.16 -14.65 17.99
N ASN A 170 -6.18 -14.88 17.12
CA ASN A 170 -6.30 -15.80 15.99
C ASN A 170 -6.60 -17.24 16.44
N ALA A 171 -6.10 -17.65 17.62
CA ALA A 171 -6.42 -18.96 18.20
C ALA A 171 -7.89 -19.12 18.64
N LYS A 172 -8.69 -18.04 18.61
CA LYS A 172 -10.12 -18.02 19.02
C LYS A 172 -11.07 -17.75 17.85
N VAL A 173 -10.51 -17.47 16.67
CA VAL A 173 -11.22 -17.24 15.40
C VAL A 173 -11.42 -18.59 14.73
#